data_AF-A0A2N5K6A9-F1
#
_entry.id   AF-A0A2N5K6A9-F1
#
_cell.length_a   1.000
_cell.length_b   1.000
_cell.length_c   1.000
_cell.angle_alpha   90.00
_cell.angle_beta   90.00
_cell.angle_gamma   90.00
#
_symmetry.space_group_name_H-M   'P 1'
#
loop_
_entity.id
_entity.type
_entity.pdbx_description
1 polymer ?
#
loop_
_entity_poly.entity_id
_entity_poly.type
_entity_poly.pdbx_seq_one_letter_code
_entity_poly.pdbx_strand_id
1 'polypeptide(L)'
;MIEYLSQPEQQIATLRENAFFPVIETEIPQDLNAGTRLEAEAVQRQAASQDALPSLLPVGLGAKGGEFNKVYLDSFQRIALNNEPVEQVLQQQAGTLQQIINDAGAACWPPDPPSEGPCQVK
;
A
#
# COMPACT_ATOMS: atom_id res chain seq x y z
N MET A 1 -26.10 -5.50 -1.55
CA MET A 1 -25.11 -4.46 -1.92
C MET A 1 -23.76 -5.06 -2.29
N ILE A 2 -23.07 -5.76 -1.39
CA ILE A 2 -21.76 -6.38 -1.70
C ILE A 2 -21.85 -7.29 -2.93
N GLU A 3 -22.82 -8.21 -2.95
CA GLU A 3 -23.05 -9.10 -4.10
C GLU A 3 -23.25 -8.34 -5.42
N TYR A 4 -24.03 -7.25 -5.41
CA TYR A 4 -24.25 -6.41 -6.58
C TYR A 4 -22.96 -5.74 -7.06
N LEU A 5 -22.19 -5.12 -6.15
CA LEU A 5 -20.93 -4.46 -6.49
C LEU A 5 -19.85 -5.45 -6.96
N SER A 6 -19.93 -6.71 -6.56
CA SER A 6 -19.03 -7.77 -6.98
C SER A 6 -19.46 -8.44 -8.29
N GLN A 7 -20.54 -8.01 -8.95
CA GLN A 7 -20.89 -8.51 -10.28
C GLN A 7 -19.87 -8.02 -11.32
N PRO A 8 -19.46 -8.86 -12.30
CA PRO A 8 -18.52 -8.49 -13.35
C PRO A 8 -18.87 -7.15 -14.03
N GLU A 9 -20.14 -6.96 -14.40
CA GLU A 9 -20.62 -5.73 -15.03
C GLU A 9 -20.32 -4.48 -14.20
N GLN A 10 -20.55 -4.52 -12.88
CA GLN A 10 -20.32 -3.38 -11.99
C GLN A 10 -18.83 -3.10 -11.77
N GLN A 11 -18.01 -4.15 -11.69
CA GLN A 11 -16.55 -4.01 -11.59
C GLN A 11 -15.96 -3.44 -12.90
N ILE A 12 -16.45 -3.87 -14.06
CA ILE A 12 -16.03 -3.33 -15.36
C ILE A 12 -16.50 -1.88 -15.54
N ALA A 13 -17.72 -1.54 -15.11
CA ALA A 13 -18.17 -0.14 -15.10
C ALA A 13 -17.24 0.73 -14.23
N THR A 14 -16.86 0.24 -13.06
CA THR A 14 -15.92 0.94 -12.17
C THR A 14 -14.55 1.12 -12.83
N LEU A 15 -14.02 0.08 -13.50
CA LEU A 15 -12.77 0.15 -14.25
C LEU A 15 -12.82 1.21 -15.36
N ARG A 16 -13.91 1.25 -16.13
CA ARG A 16 -14.04 2.19 -17.25
C ARG A 16 -14.09 3.64 -16.79
N GLU A 17 -14.78 3.92 -15.70
CA GLU A 17 -15.00 5.29 -15.23
C GLU A 17 -13.91 5.79 -14.27
N ASN A 18 -13.26 4.90 -13.51
CA ASN A 18 -12.34 5.28 -12.43
C ASN A 18 -10.95 4.64 -12.53
N ALA A 19 -10.69 3.82 -13.55
CA ALA A 19 -9.47 3.01 -13.66
C ALA A 19 -9.21 2.07 -12.47
N PHE A 20 -10.26 1.73 -11.70
CA PHE A 20 -10.14 0.79 -10.59
C PHE A 20 -10.35 -0.65 -11.09
N PHE A 21 -9.33 -1.50 -10.95
CA PHE A 21 -9.34 -2.85 -11.50
C PHE A 21 -10.25 -3.80 -10.70
N PRO A 22 -10.90 -4.77 -11.38
CA PRO A 22 -11.73 -5.77 -10.71
C PRO A 22 -10.98 -6.55 -9.63
N VAL A 23 -11.64 -6.77 -8.50
CA VAL A 23 -11.14 -7.63 -7.40
C VAL A 23 -11.67 -9.06 -7.46
N ILE A 24 -12.36 -9.40 -8.54
CA ILE A 24 -12.86 -10.74 -8.87
C ILE A 24 -12.23 -11.21 -10.17
N GLU A 25 -12.22 -12.52 -10.40
CA GLU A 25 -11.81 -13.09 -11.67
C GLU A 25 -12.83 -12.73 -12.75
N THR A 26 -12.41 -11.92 -13.73
CA THR A 26 -13.22 -11.51 -14.87
C THR A 26 -12.34 -11.09 -16.04
N GLU A 27 -12.87 -11.18 -17.25
CA GLU A 27 -12.17 -10.75 -18.46
C GLU A 27 -12.14 -9.21 -18.54
N ILE A 28 -10.93 -8.65 -18.65
CA ILE A 28 -10.76 -7.22 -18.87
C ILE A 28 -11.04 -6.91 -20.35
N PRO A 29 -12.00 -6.02 -20.66
CA PRO A 29 -12.32 -5.66 -22.04
C PRO A 29 -11.10 -5.08 -22.78
N GLN A 30 -10.98 -5.38 -24.06
CA GLN A 30 -9.89 -4.87 -24.91
C GLN A 30 -10.16 -3.44 -25.41
N ASP A 31 -11.39 -2.96 -25.29
CA ASP A 31 -11.87 -1.66 -25.75
C ASP A 31 -11.73 -0.54 -24.70
N LEU A 32 -10.81 -0.71 -23.74
CA LEU A 32 -10.46 0.34 -22.78
C LEU A 32 -9.83 1.54 -23.48
N ASN A 33 -10.01 2.73 -22.90
CA ASN A 33 -9.29 3.91 -23.34
C ASN A 33 -7.76 3.68 -23.25
N ALA A 34 -6.99 4.42 -24.04
CA ALA A 34 -5.55 4.19 -24.15
C ALA A 34 -4.79 4.28 -22.82
N GLY A 35 -5.20 5.18 -21.91
CA GLY A 35 -4.58 5.35 -20.60
C GLY A 35 -4.82 4.15 -19.68
N THR A 36 -6.09 3.75 -19.51
CA THR A 36 -6.46 2.61 -18.67
C THR A 36 -5.87 1.30 -19.18
N ARG A 37 -5.74 1.14 -20.52
CA ARG A 37 -5.06 -0.02 -21.10
C ARG A 37 -3.57 -0.05 -20.74
N LEU A 38 -2.87 1.08 -20.85
CA LEU A 38 -1.46 1.17 -20.47
C LEU A 38 -1.25 0.88 -18.98
N GLU A 39 -2.14 1.37 -18.12
CA GLU A 39 -2.12 1.05 -16.69
C GLU A 39 -2.33 -0.44 -16.43
N ALA A 40 -3.34 -1.06 -17.08
CA ALA A 40 -3.62 -2.48 -16.96
C ALA A 40 -2.41 -3.34 -17.32
N GLU A 41 -1.77 -3.03 -18.45
CA GLU A 41 -0.56 -3.73 -18.90
C GLU A 41 0.61 -3.54 -17.92
N ALA A 42 0.79 -2.33 -17.37
CA ALA A 42 1.87 -2.04 -16.42
C ALA A 42 1.67 -2.82 -15.10
N VAL A 43 0.46 -2.79 -14.54
CA VAL A 43 0.11 -3.50 -13.31
C VAL A 43 0.27 -5.01 -13.50
N GLN A 44 -0.22 -5.56 -14.62
CA GLN A 44 -0.05 -6.99 -14.92
C GLN A 44 1.42 -7.39 -15.04
N ARG A 45 2.25 -6.58 -15.73
CA ARG A 45 3.69 -6.84 -15.85
C ARG A 45 4.40 -6.78 -14.50
N GLN A 46 4.04 -5.81 -13.64
CA GLN A 46 4.61 -5.70 -12.29
C GLN A 46 4.20 -6.89 -11.42
N ALA A 47 2.91 -7.24 -11.41
CA ALA A 47 2.37 -8.31 -10.59
C ALA A 47 2.84 -9.71 -11.01
N ALA A 48 3.07 -9.93 -12.31
CA ALA A 48 3.55 -11.20 -12.86
C ALA A 48 5.09 -11.30 -12.96
N SER A 49 5.81 -10.28 -12.49
CA SER A 49 7.28 -10.30 -12.52
C SER A 49 7.83 -11.42 -11.63
N GLN A 50 8.99 -11.99 -12.00
CA GLN A 50 9.65 -13.03 -11.20
C GLN A 50 10.09 -12.53 -9.82
N ASP A 51 10.36 -11.25 -9.70
CA ASP A 51 10.75 -10.55 -8.47
C ASP A 51 9.59 -9.72 -7.89
N ALA A 52 8.34 -10.00 -8.29
CA ALA A 52 7.18 -9.35 -7.72
C ALA A 52 7.16 -9.57 -6.20
N LEU A 53 7.10 -8.46 -5.45
CA LEU A 53 7.06 -8.46 -3.99
C LEU A 53 5.65 -8.06 -3.53
N PRO A 54 4.87 -8.98 -2.94
CA PRO A 54 3.60 -8.63 -2.32
C PRO A 54 3.85 -7.67 -1.14
N SER A 55 3.43 -6.42 -1.30
CA SER A 55 3.51 -5.40 -0.25
C SER A 55 2.12 -5.13 0.27
N LEU A 56 1.85 -5.57 1.50
CA LEU A 56 0.57 -5.33 2.15
C LEU A 56 0.55 -3.94 2.79
N LEU A 57 -0.64 -3.34 2.84
CA LEU A 57 -0.85 -2.20 3.71
C LEU A 57 -0.59 -2.60 5.17
N PRO A 58 -0.10 -1.68 6.02
CA PRO A 58 0.15 -1.97 7.42
C PRO A 58 -1.09 -2.53 8.12
N VAL A 59 -0.91 -3.62 8.87
CA VAL A 59 -1.99 -4.29 9.62
C VAL A 59 -1.70 -4.26 11.12
N GLY A 60 -2.76 -4.42 11.93
CA GLY A 60 -2.61 -4.50 13.39
C GLY A 60 -2.42 -3.15 14.10
N LEU A 61 -2.42 -2.02 13.38
CA LEU A 61 -2.20 -0.70 13.98
C LEU A 61 -3.43 -0.12 14.72
N GLY A 62 -4.64 -0.62 14.44
CA GLY A 62 -5.87 -0.09 15.03
C GLY A 62 -6.00 1.42 14.86
N ALA A 63 -6.27 2.14 15.95
CA ALA A 63 -6.41 3.60 15.95
C ALA A 63 -5.11 4.36 15.61
N LYS A 64 -3.95 3.69 15.64
CA LYS A 64 -2.64 4.30 15.38
C LYS A 64 -2.30 4.49 13.90
N GLY A 65 -3.17 4.06 12.97
CA GLY A 65 -2.92 4.21 11.52
C GLY A 65 -2.67 5.65 11.07
N GLY A 66 -3.31 6.64 11.72
CA GLY A 66 -3.07 8.06 11.43
C GLY A 66 -1.67 8.53 11.84
N GLU A 67 -1.21 8.12 13.03
CA GLU A 67 0.14 8.42 13.53
C GLU A 67 1.21 7.74 12.66
N PHE A 68 0.96 6.50 12.25
CA PHE A 68 1.82 5.77 11.31
C PHE A 68 1.96 6.54 9.99
N ASN A 69 0.85 6.95 9.36
CA ASN A 69 0.89 7.73 8.11
C ASN A 69 1.64 9.05 8.27
N LYS A 70 1.52 9.71 9.43
CA LYS A 70 2.21 10.96 9.71
C LYS A 70 3.74 10.82 9.68
N VAL A 71 4.30 9.70 10.14
CA VAL A 71 5.75 9.43 10.08
C VAL A 71 6.28 9.55 8.64
N TYR A 72 5.55 9.02 7.66
CA TYR A 72 5.95 9.07 6.24
C TYR A 72 5.82 10.48 5.67
N LEU A 73 4.73 11.19 5.98
CA LEU A 73 4.52 12.57 5.54
C LEU A 73 5.58 13.52 6.13
N ASP A 74 5.88 13.38 7.42
CA ASP A 74 6.89 14.19 8.10
C ASP A 74 8.29 13.89 7.54
N SER A 75 8.61 12.61 7.29
CA SER A 75 9.87 12.21 6.64
C SER A 75 10.03 12.83 5.25
N PHE A 76 8.99 12.75 4.41
CA PHE A 76 9.00 13.34 3.08
C PHE A 76 9.18 14.86 3.13
N GLN A 77 8.41 15.56 3.97
CA GLN A 77 8.50 17.01 4.12
C GLN A 77 9.92 17.43 4.54
N ARG A 78 10.48 16.76 5.55
CA ARG A 78 11.80 17.11 6.09
C ARG A 78 12.93 16.84 5.10
N ILE A 79 12.88 15.69 4.41
CA ILE A 79 13.93 15.29 3.47
C ILE A 79 13.76 16.01 2.13
N ALA A 80 12.64 15.78 1.45
CA ALA A 80 12.47 16.19 0.05
C ALA A 80 12.17 17.68 -0.10
N LEU A 81 11.47 18.29 0.87
CA LEU A 81 11.05 19.69 0.78
C LEU A 81 11.97 20.64 1.56
N ASN A 82 12.50 20.18 2.71
CA ASN A 82 13.32 21.02 3.58
C ASN A 82 14.84 20.73 3.49
N ASN A 83 15.25 19.72 2.72
CA ASN A 83 16.66 19.31 2.54
C ASN A 83 17.38 18.99 3.87
N GLU A 84 16.67 18.46 4.87
CA GLU A 84 17.30 17.98 6.10
C GLU A 84 18.15 16.72 5.84
N PRO A 85 19.19 16.45 6.67
CA PRO A 85 20.02 15.27 6.50
C PRO A 85 19.22 13.97 6.59
N VAL A 86 19.23 13.19 5.50
CA VAL A 86 18.38 11.99 5.34
C VAL A 86 18.54 10.99 6.48
N GLU A 87 19.77 10.58 6.78
CA GLU A 87 20.06 9.57 7.81
C GLU A 87 19.55 10.02 9.19
N GLN A 88 19.72 11.31 9.51
CA GLN A 88 19.25 11.87 10.77
C GLN A 88 17.72 11.86 10.87
N VAL A 89 17.02 12.26 9.79
CA VAL A 89 15.55 12.25 9.76
C VAL A 89 15.04 10.82 9.88
N LEU A 90 15.59 9.89 9.11
CA LEU A 90 15.18 8.49 9.12
C LEU A 90 15.40 7.85 10.49
N GLN A 91 16.54 8.10 11.16
CA GLN A 91 16.78 7.55 12.49
C GLN A 91 15.78 8.07 13.54
N GLN A 92 15.41 9.35 13.47
CA GLN A 92 14.40 9.93 14.36
C GLN A 92 13.00 9.38 14.09
N GLN A 93 12.64 9.26 12.82
CA GLN A 93 11.33 8.77 12.39
C GLN A 93 11.17 7.27 12.62
N ALA A 94 12.25 6.48 12.49
CA ALA A 94 12.28 5.07 12.88
C ALA A 94 11.97 4.88 14.37
N GLY A 95 12.52 5.73 15.25
CA GLY A 95 12.21 5.69 16.68
C GLY A 95 10.72 5.98 16.97
N THR A 96 10.15 6.94 16.26
CA THR A 96 8.71 7.28 16.37
C THR A 96 7.84 6.12 15.87
N LEU A 97 8.22 5.53 14.73
CA LEU A 97 7.52 4.40 14.14
C LEU A 97 7.55 3.16 15.05
N GLN A 98 8.69 2.89 15.68
CA GLN A 98 8.83 1.80 16.64
C GLN A 98 7.91 1.97 17.85
N GLN A 99 7.77 3.19 18.37
CA GLN A 99 6.85 3.48 19.48
C GLN A 99 5.40 3.20 19.08
N ILE A 100 4.99 3.65 17.89
CA ILE A 100 3.64 3.41 17.36
C ILE A 100 3.36 1.90 17.25
N ILE A 101 4.29 1.12 16.69
CA ILE A 101 4.14 -0.32 16.53
C ILE A 101 4.08 -1.03 17.88
N ASN A 102 4.93 -0.62 18.84
CA ASN A 102 4.92 -1.15 20.19
C ASN A 102 3.59 -0.89 20.90
N ASP A 103 3.10 0.35 20.86
CA ASP A 103 1.84 0.75 21.49
C ASP A 103 0.63 -0.01 20.91
N ALA A 104 0.66 -0.27 19.60
CA ALA A 104 -0.38 -1.04 18.93
C ALA A 104 -0.28 -2.55 19.20
N GLY A 105 0.88 -3.04 19.66
CA GLY A 105 1.14 -4.47 19.74
C GLY A 105 1.21 -5.16 18.37
N ALA A 106 1.46 -4.40 17.30
CA ALA A 106 1.32 -4.88 15.93
C ALA A 106 2.49 -5.80 15.56
N ALA A 107 2.21 -7.07 15.27
CA ALA A 107 3.20 -8.01 14.75
C ALA A 107 3.66 -7.60 13.35
N CYS A 108 4.82 -8.11 12.91
CA CYS A 108 5.29 -7.89 11.54
C CYS A 108 4.28 -8.44 10.52
N TRP A 109 4.21 -7.77 9.39
CA TRP A 109 3.33 -8.13 8.28
C TRP A 109 4.15 -8.32 6.99
N PRO A 110 3.68 -9.16 6.05
CA PRO A 110 4.37 -9.36 4.78
C PRO A 110 4.70 -8.04 4.07
N PRO A 111 5.90 -7.89 3.50
CA PRO A 111 6.87 -8.96 3.20
C PRO A 111 7.82 -9.32 4.36
N ASP A 112 7.72 -8.64 5.51
CA ASP A 112 8.61 -8.93 6.63
C ASP A 112 8.29 -10.30 7.26
N PRO A 113 9.31 -11.03 7.75
CA PRO A 113 9.09 -12.28 8.47
C PRO A 113 8.18 -12.09 9.69
N PRO A 114 7.33 -13.07 10.04
CA PRO A 114 6.50 -13.00 11.24
C PRO A 114 7.33 -12.76 12.51
N SER A 115 6.76 -11.98 13.45
CA SER A 115 7.38 -11.70 14.75
C SER A 115 6.57 -12.26 15.91
N GLU A 116 7.27 -12.62 16.99
CA GLU A 116 6.66 -12.88 18.29
C GLU A 116 6.58 -11.53 19.05
N GLY A 117 5.41 -10.89 18.98
CA GLY A 117 5.18 -9.55 19.54
C GLY A 117 5.37 -8.42 18.53
N PRO A 118 5.48 -7.15 19.00
CA PRO A 118 5.54 -5.98 18.12
C PRO A 118 6.68 -6.06 17.10
N CYS A 119 6.41 -5.67 15.87
CA CYS A 119 7.41 -5.64 14.81
C CYS A 119 8.56 -4.69 15.17
N GLN A 120 9.78 -5.04 14.77
CA GLN A 120 10.97 -4.26 15.05
C GLN A 120 11.42 -3.52 13.77
N VAL A 121 11.39 -2.19 13.82
CA VAL A 121 11.92 -1.29 12.79
C VAL A 121 13.44 -1.37 12.85
N LYS A 122 14.07 -1.82 11.77
CA LYS A 122 15.53 -2.02 11.67
C LYS A 122 16.12 -1.20 10.54
#